data_AF-X1ECT7-F1
#
_entry.id   AF-X1ECT7-F1
#
_cell.length_a   1.000
_cell.length_b   1.000
_cell.length_c   1.000
_cell.angle_alpha   90.00
_cell.angle_beta   90.00
_cell.angle_gamma   90.00
#
_symmetry.space_group_name_H-M   'P 1'
#
loop_
_entity.id
_entity.type
_entity.pdbx_description
1 polymer ?
#
loop_
_entity_poly.entity_id
_entity_poly.type
_entity_poly.pdbx_seq_one_letter_code
_entity_poly.pdbx_strand_id
1 'polypeptide(L)'
;DFIMLKSDGYPTYHLANVVDDHLMEISHIIRAEEWLSSVPRHVLMYQALDFEPPHFAHLPMLLGADRSKLSKRHGAVSITEYYEQGYLPEAMVNFLALLGWSLDDRTEILSRQELIDNFSLERVSRTAAIFNRDKLNWMNGVYIRSLTADEFSEAVEPYLMMDKPAGEAVISSEEYVRNILPLVQERAKTLAEVAELAQFFFVEALDYAPGLLIGKNMSQESTSEALKTAQQRLGELKVFDTESLETLLR
;
A
#
# COMPACT_ATOMS: atom_id res chain seq x y z
N ASP A 1 -34.26 23.44 -17.84
CA ASP A 1 -34.01 22.54 -18.99
C ASP A 1 -32.53 22.27 -19.13
N PHE A 2 -32.14 21.04 -19.50
CA PHE A 2 -30.74 20.62 -19.72
C PHE A 2 -30.64 19.71 -20.95
N ILE A 3 -29.45 19.63 -21.54
CA ILE A 3 -29.22 18.83 -22.75
C ILE A 3 -29.16 17.34 -22.37
N MET A 4 -30.04 16.53 -22.97
CA MET A 4 -30.04 15.07 -22.83
C MET A 4 -29.40 14.35 -24.02
N LEU A 5 -29.56 14.91 -25.23
CA LEU A 5 -28.99 14.40 -26.47
C LEU A 5 -28.26 15.55 -27.17
N LYS A 6 -27.01 15.32 -27.57
CA LYS A 6 -26.21 16.29 -28.32
C LYS A 6 -26.61 16.30 -29.79
N SER A 7 -26.21 17.34 -30.53
CA SER A 7 -26.47 17.48 -31.96
C SER A 7 -25.81 16.40 -32.83
N ASP A 8 -24.76 15.75 -32.33
CA ASP A 8 -24.08 14.62 -32.96
C ASP A 8 -24.82 13.27 -32.75
N GLY A 9 -25.99 13.28 -32.08
CA GLY A 9 -26.79 12.09 -31.81
C GLY A 9 -26.34 11.29 -30.59
N TYR A 10 -25.26 11.68 -29.90
CA TYR A 10 -24.82 10.98 -28.69
C TYR A 10 -25.52 11.51 -27.43
N PRO A 11 -25.90 10.61 -26.49
CA PRO A 11 -26.49 11.02 -25.21
C PRO A 11 -25.46 11.74 -24.34
N THR A 12 -25.96 12.59 -23.44
CA THR A 12 -25.16 13.06 -22.30
C THR A 12 -25.07 11.98 -21.23
N TYR A 13 -24.15 12.13 -20.28
CA TYR A 13 -24.03 11.24 -19.13
C TYR A 13 -25.37 10.99 -18.43
N HIS A 14 -26.19 12.04 -18.24
CA HIS A 14 -27.45 11.91 -17.51
C HIS A 14 -28.45 10.99 -18.22
N LEU A 15 -28.57 11.09 -19.56
CA LEU A 15 -29.46 10.23 -20.33
C LEU A 15 -28.95 8.81 -20.42
N ALA A 16 -27.66 8.63 -20.75
CA ALA A 16 -27.06 7.31 -20.82
C ALA A 16 -27.16 6.58 -19.46
N ASN A 17 -26.78 7.24 -18.36
CA ASN A 17 -26.79 6.62 -17.04
C ASN A 17 -28.18 6.16 -16.60
N VAL A 18 -29.23 6.99 -16.74
CA VAL A 18 -30.60 6.60 -16.33
C VAL A 18 -31.14 5.46 -17.19
N VAL A 19 -30.90 5.50 -18.51
CA VAL A 19 -31.37 4.45 -19.42
C VAL A 19 -30.62 3.14 -19.16
N ASP A 20 -29.29 3.19 -19.04
CA ASP A 20 -28.47 2.01 -18.81
C ASP A 20 -28.74 1.38 -17.44
N ASP A 21 -28.84 2.19 -16.37
CA ASP A 21 -29.15 1.67 -15.02
C ASP A 21 -30.50 0.94 -15.00
N HIS A 22 -31.50 1.45 -15.74
CA HIS A 22 -32.80 0.78 -15.88
C HIS A 22 -32.70 -0.51 -16.71
N LEU A 23 -32.10 -0.45 -17.90
CA LEU A 23 -31.98 -1.60 -18.81
C LEU A 23 -31.10 -2.73 -18.24
N MET A 24 -30.17 -2.39 -17.36
CA MET A 24 -29.31 -3.34 -16.64
C MET A 24 -29.89 -3.76 -15.29
N GLU A 25 -31.12 -3.35 -14.96
CA GLU A 25 -31.84 -3.73 -13.74
C GLU A 25 -31.06 -3.42 -12.46
N ILE A 26 -30.38 -2.27 -12.42
CA ILE A 26 -29.61 -1.84 -11.25
C ILE A 26 -30.56 -1.57 -10.09
N SER A 27 -30.35 -2.24 -8.96
CA SER A 27 -31.17 -2.07 -7.75
C SER A 27 -30.64 -0.97 -6.82
N HIS A 28 -29.32 -0.82 -6.75
CA HIS A 28 -28.63 0.10 -5.86
C HIS A 28 -27.50 0.82 -6.61
N ILE A 29 -27.57 2.14 -6.67
CA ILE A 29 -26.50 2.99 -7.19
C ILE A 29 -25.63 3.42 -6.01
N ILE A 30 -24.41 2.88 -5.94
CA ILE A 30 -23.40 3.23 -4.95
C ILE A 30 -22.28 4.02 -5.64
N ARG A 31 -22.15 5.32 -5.33
CA ARG A 31 -21.16 6.19 -6.01
C ARG A 31 -20.71 7.35 -5.14
N ALA A 32 -19.65 8.05 -5.54
CA ALA A 32 -19.12 9.20 -4.81
C ALA A 32 -20.16 10.33 -4.63
N GLU A 33 -20.15 11.01 -3.48
CA GLU A 33 -21.05 12.12 -3.13
C GLU A 33 -21.06 13.29 -4.13
N GLU A 34 -20.04 13.43 -4.97
CA GLU A 34 -19.98 14.45 -6.03
C GLU A 34 -21.19 14.38 -6.98
N TRP A 35 -21.73 13.17 -7.16
CA TRP A 35 -22.90 12.92 -8.00
C TRP A 35 -24.24 13.15 -7.30
N LEU A 36 -24.25 13.47 -6.01
CA LEU A 36 -25.47 13.70 -5.24
C LEU A 36 -26.31 14.84 -5.84
N SER A 37 -25.65 15.91 -6.30
CA SER A 37 -26.29 17.05 -6.97
C SER A 37 -27.03 16.68 -8.27
N SER A 38 -26.73 15.52 -8.86
CA SER A 38 -27.38 15.02 -10.09
C SER A 38 -28.64 14.21 -9.81
N VAL A 39 -28.83 13.70 -8.59
CA VAL A 39 -29.96 12.83 -8.23
C VAL A 39 -31.32 13.46 -8.53
N PRO A 40 -31.60 14.74 -8.21
CA PRO A 40 -32.90 15.34 -8.54
C PRO A 40 -33.20 15.33 -10.04
N ARG A 41 -32.17 15.47 -10.90
CA ARG A 41 -32.33 15.39 -12.35
C ARG A 41 -32.62 13.96 -12.79
N HIS A 42 -31.87 13.00 -12.25
CA HIS A 42 -32.06 11.58 -12.55
C HIS A 42 -33.46 11.09 -12.15
N VAL A 43 -33.96 11.46 -10.96
CA VAL A 43 -35.32 11.11 -10.52
C VAL A 43 -36.40 11.64 -11.47
N LEU A 44 -36.28 12.90 -11.92
CA LEU A 44 -37.20 13.46 -12.91
C LEU A 44 -37.16 12.72 -14.25
N MET A 45 -35.99 12.20 -14.65
CA MET A 45 -35.84 11.41 -15.87
C MET A 45 -36.46 10.01 -15.73
N TYR A 46 -36.23 9.32 -14.61
CA TYR A 46 -36.91 8.07 -14.29
C TYR A 46 -38.44 8.26 -14.37
N GLN A 47 -38.97 9.31 -13.75
CA GLN A 47 -40.40 9.64 -13.80
C GLN A 47 -40.90 9.95 -15.22
N ALA A 48 -40.14 10.70 -16.02
CA ALA A 48 -40.53 11.06 -17.37
C ALA A 48 -40.53 9.86 -18.35
N LEU A 49 -39.70 8.85 -18.07
CA LEU A 49 -39.59 7.62 -18.84
C LEU A 49 -40.50 6.49 -18.31
N ASP A 50 -41.26 6.76 -17.24
CA ASP A 50 -42.09 5.77 -16.53
C ASP A 50 -41.28 4.58 -15.99
N PHE A 51 -40.05 4.86 -15.52
CA PHE A 51 -39.14 3.90 -14.90
C PHE A 51 -39.15 4.04 -13.38
N GLU A 52 -39.02 2.92 -12.66
CA GLU A 52 -38.79 2.92 -11.22
C GLU A 52 -37.34 3.30 -10.90
N PRO A 53 -37.09 4.32 -10.05
CA PRO A 53 -35.72 4.70 -9.69
C PRO A 53 -35.11 3.70 -8.70
N PRO A 54 -33.80 3.40 -8.82
CA PRO A 54 -33.10 2.53 -7.87
C PRO A 54 -32.87 3.21 -6.52
N HIS A 55 -32.40 2.44 -5.55
CA HIS A 55 -31.90 3.00 -4.30
C HIS A 55 -30.57 3.74 -4.51
N PHE A 56 -30.41 4.91 -3.91
CA PHE A 56 -29.19 5.71 -4.01
C PHE A 56 -28.41 5.69 -2.70
N ALA A 57 -27.14 5.28 -2.75
CA ALA A 57 -26.19 5.39 -1.65
C ALA A 57 -24.96 6.18 -2.11
N HIS A 58 -24.78 7.39 -1.57
CA HIS A 58 -23.63 8.22 -1.91
C HIS A 58 -22.54 8.06 -0.86
N LEU A 59 -21.35 7.65 -1.30
CA LEU A 59 -20.20 7.41 -0.45
C LEU A 59 -19.51 8.73 -0.09
N PRO A 60 -19.00 8.86 1.15
CA PRO A 60 -18.37 10.09 1.63
C PRO A 60 -17.14 10.46 0.81
N MET A 61 -16.86 11.76 0.69
CA MET A 61 -15.65 12.25 0.04
C MET A 61 -14.38 11.75 0.73
N LEU A 62 -13.38 11.39 -0.07
CA LEU A 62 -12.03 11.15 0.42
C LEU A 62 -11.25 12.47 0.51
N LEU A 63 -10.66 12.72 1.67
CA LEU A 63 -9.87 13.90 1.96
C LEU A 63 -8.39 13.56 2.13
N GLY A 64 -7.52 14.50 1.79
CA GLY A 64 -6.12 14.48 2.18
C GLY A 64 -5.93 14.78 3.67
N ALA A 65 -4.69 14.68 4.15
CA ALA A 65 -4.32 15.01 5.53
C ALA A 65 -4.63 16.48 5.90
N ASP A 66 -4.65 17.38 4.91
CA ASP A 66 -5.02 18.78 5.03
C ASP A 66 -6.55 19.02 5.06
N ARG A 67 -7.35 17.94 5.00
CA ARG A 67 -8.82 17.95 4.90
C ARG A 67 -9.37 18.56 3.60
N SER A 68 -8.52 18.80 2.60
CA SER A 68 -8.96 19.15 1.26
C SER A 68 -9.31 17.88 0.46
N LYS A 69 -10.00 18.02 -0.67
CA LYS A 69 -10.32 16.88 -1.54
C LYS A 69 -9.03 16.18 -1.98
N LEU A 70 -8.99 14.86 -1.82
CA LEU A 70 -7.85 14.05 -2.25
C LEU A 70 -7.58 14.27 -3.75
N SER A 71 -6.30 14.45 -4.09
CA SER A 71 -5.84 14.79 -5.43
C SER A 71 -4.36 14.45 -5.57
N LYS A 72 -3.82 14.50 -6.80
CA LYS A 72 -2.39 14.23 -7.10
C LYS A 72 -1.40 15.09 -6.28
N ARG A 73 -1.84 16.22 -5.73
CA ARG A 73 -1.01 17.07 -4.86
C ARG A 73 -0.64 16.39 -3.53
N HIS A 74 -1.40 15.38 -3.13
CA HIS A 74 -1.21 14.63 -1.90
C HIS A 74 -0.31 13.39 -2.07
N GLY A 75 0.31 13.24 -3.25
CA GLY A 75 1.13 12.08 -3.61
C GLY A 75 0.38 11.11 -4.52
N ALA A 76 0.73 9.83 -4.42
CA ALA A 76 0.11 8.80 -5.23
C ALA A 76 -1.40 8.74 -4.99
N VAL A 77 -2.17 8.68 -6.07
CA VAL A 77 -3.64 8.57 -6.05
C VAL A 77 -4.15 7.47 -6.96
N SER A 78 -3.28 6.91 -7.83
CA SER A 78 -3.61 5.75 -8.63
C SER A 78 -3.31 4.46 -7.87
N ILE A 79 -4.17 3.46 -8.02
CA ILE A 79 -3.91 2.10 -7.48
C ILE A 79 -2.63 1.51 -8.10
N THR A 80 -2.35 1.81 -9.37
CA THR A 80 -1.13 1.35 -10.06
C THR A 80 0.13 1.92 -9.41
N GLU A 81 0.13 3.19 -9.00
CA GLU A 81 1.27 3.81 -8.33
C GLU A 81 1.56 3.15 -6.96
N TYR A 82 0.52 2.67 -6.27
CA TYR A 82 0.71 1.88 -5.03
C TYR A 82 1.22 0.48 -5.30
N TYR A 83 0.74 -0.16 -6.35
CA TYR A 83 1.28 -1.45 -6.74
C TYR A 83 2.78 -1.34 -7.05
N GLU A 84 3.20 -0.33 -7.81
CA GLU A 84 4.61 -0.05 -8.09
C GLU A 84 5.44 0.27 -6.84
N GLN A 85 4.83 0.91 -5.84
CA GLN A 85 5.47 1.18 -4.54
C GLN A 85 5.53 -0.05 -3.61
N GLY A 86 4.95 -1.20 -4.00
CA GLY A 86 5.01 -2.43 -3.21
C GLY A 86 3.96 -2.55 -2.11
N TYR A 87 2.77 -1.95 -2.31
CA TYR A 87 1.63 -2.22 -1.43
C TYR A 87 0.92 -3.51 -1.86
N LEU A 88 0.58 -4.34 -0.88
CA LEU A 88 -0.14 -5.59 -1.09
C LEU A 88 -1.62 -5.32 -1.44
N PRO A 89 -2.21 -6.07 -2.38
CA PRO A 89 -3.63 -5.96 -2.71
C PRO A 89 -4.55 -6.12 -1.50
N GLU A 90 -4.23 -7.03 -0.58
CA GLU A 90 -4.98 -7.33 0.64
C GLU A 90 -5.03 -6.10 1.56
N ALA A 91 -3.86 -5.48 1.78
CA ALA A 91 -3.74 -4.26 2.58
C ALA A 91 -4.52 -3.11 1.93
N MET A 92 -4.45 -2.96 0.61
CA MET A 92 -5.17 -1.91 -0.12
C MET A 92 -6.68 -2.10 -0.03
N VAL A 93 -7.18 -3.31 -0.23
CA VAL A 93 -8.62 -3.62 -0.11
C VAL A 93 -9.12 -3.33 1.30
N ASN A 94 -8.42 -3.81 2.32
CA ASN A 94 -8.77 -3.55 3.71
C ASN A 94 -8.75 -2.06 4.04
N PHE A 95 -7.70 -1.35 3.62
CA PHE A 95 -7.56 0.08 3.90
C PHE A 95 -8.69 0.89 3.25
N LEU A 96 -8.96 0.67 1.96
CA LEU A 96 -10.02 1.37 1.23
C LEU A 96 -11.41 1.06 1.79
N ALA A 97 -11.66 -0.18 2.20
CA ALA A 97 -12.92 -0.55 2.83
C ALA A 97 -13.15 0.23 4.13
N LEU A 98 -12.10 0.51 4.91
CA LEU A 98 -12.22 1.29 6.15
C LEU A 98 -12.36 2.81 5.92
N LEU A 99 -12.25 3.29 4.67
CA LEU A 99 -12.49 4.69 4.33
C LEU A 99 -13.99 4.98 4.27
N GLY A 100 -14.59 5.18 5.44
CA GLY A 100 -16.00 5.49 5.58
C GLY A 100 -16.87 4.30 5.96
N TRP A 101 -16.28 3.16 6.36
CA TRP A 101 -16.99 2.03 6.94
C TRP A 101 -16.16 1.44 8.09
N SER A 102 -16.82 0.87 9.10
CA SER A 102 -16.15 0.16 10.20
C SER A 102 -16.92 -1.11 10.56
N LEU A 103 -16.19 -2.13 11.03
CA LEU A 103 -16.82 -3.35 11.56
C LEU A 103 -17.44 -3.09 12.94
N ASP A 104 -16.62 -2.56 13.86
CA ASP A 104 -16.95 -2.36 15.28
C ASP A 104 -16.14 -1.20 15.93
N ASP A 105 -15.69 -0.26 15.10
CA ASP A 105 -14.83 0.90 15.47
C ASP A 105 -13.45 0.56 16.04
N ARG A 106 -13.07 -0.72 16.14
CA ARG A 106 -11.79 -1.16 16.72
C ARG A 106 -11.00 -2.06 15.78
N THR A 107 -11.68 -2.89 15.01
CA THR A 107 -11.07 -3.85 14.11
C THR A 107 -10.58 -3.15 12.85
N GLU A 108 -9.27 -3.17 12.64
CA GLU A 108 -8.62 -2.50 11.50
C GLU A 108 -8.01 -3.48 10.48
N ILE A 109 -7.65 -4.69 10.92
CA ILE A 109 -7.08 -5.73 10.06
C ILE A 109 -8.17 -6.76 9.77
N LEU A 110 -8.56 -6.87 8.50
CA LEU A 110 -9.65 -7.70 8.01
C LEU A 110 -9.25 -8.35 6.69
N SER A 111 -9.38 -9.66 6.62
CA SER A 111 -9.32 -10.39 5.36
C SER A 111 -10.45 -9.97 4.42
N ARG A 112 -10.27 -10.23 3.13
CA ARG A 112 -11.31 -9.99 2.12
C ARG A 112 -12.59 -10.77 2.42
N GLN A 113 -12.48 -11.98 2.96
CA GLN A 113 -13.65 -12.78 3.31
C GLN A 113 -14.42 -12.17 4.47
N GLU A 114 -13.73 -11.71 5.52
CA GLU A 114 -14.37 -11.00 6.63
C GLU A 114 -15.07 -9.72 6.18
N LEU A 115 -14.50 -8.98 5.22
CA LEU A 115 -15.18 -7.84 4.61
C LEU A 115 -16.46 -8.27 3.87
N ILE A 116 -16.41 -9.32 3.06
CA ILE A 116 -17.56 -9.85 2.34
C ILE A 116 -18.68 -10.27 3.30
N ASP A 117 -18.33 -10.98 4.37
CA ASP A 117 -19.29 -11.54 5.33
C ASP A 117 -19.95 -10.46 6.21
N ASN A 118 -19.30 -9.31 6.39
CA ASN A 118 -19.74 -8.30 7.34
C ASN A 118 -20.11 -6.94 6.72
N PHE A 119 -19.82 -6.70 5.44
CA PHE A 119 -20.11 -5.41 4.82
C PHE A 119 -21.62 -5.14 4.80
N SER A 120 -21.99 -3.91 5.15
CA SER A 120 -23.36 -3.45 5.13
C SER A 120 -23.40 -1.94 4.89
N LEU A 121 -24.39 -1.47 4.12
CA LEU A 121 -24.52 -0.06 3.78
C LEU A 121 -24.89 0.80 4.99
N GLU A 122 -25.55 0.22 5.99
CA GLU A 122 -25.95 0.90 7.23
C GLU A 122 -24.75 1.35 8.07
N ARG A 123 -23.61 0.67 7.90
CA ARG A 123 -22.34 0.99 8.57
C ARG A 123 -21.47 1.98 7.78
N VAL A 124 -21.93 2.43 6.61
CA VAL A 124 -21.23 3.47 5.86
C VAL A 124 -21.49 4.83 6.52
N SER A 125 -20.40 5.46 6.95
CA SER A 125 -20.40 6.79 7.56
C SER A 125 -20.77 7.87 6.56
N ARG A 126 -21.46 8.90 7.04
CA ARG A 126 -21.77 10.12 6.27
C ARG A 126 -20.63 11.14 6.31
N THR A 127 -19.63 10.92 7.16
CA THR A 127 -18.52 11.85 7.33
C THR A 127 -17.43 11.54 6.32
N ALA A 128 -16.87 12.60 5.73
CA ALA A 128 -15.71 12.50 4.85
C ALA A 128 -14.55 11.73 5.49
N ALA A 129 -13.93 10.82 4.74
CA ALA A 129 -12.86 9.95 5.24
C ALA A 129 -11.49 10.54 4.91
N ILE A 130 -10.59 10.61 5.90
CA ILE A 130 -9.23 11.09 5.69
C ILE A 130 -8.35 9.93 5.21
N PHE A 131 -7.73 10.09 4.05
CA PHE A 131 -6.74 9.16 3.54
C PHE A 131 -5.43 9.31 4.34
N ASN A 132 -5.23 8.47 5.34
CA ASN A 132 -4.04 8.47 6.18
C ASN A 132 -2.97 7.50 5.63
N ARG A 133 -1.90 8.06 5.05
CA ARG A 133 -0.75 7.30 4.51
C ARG A 133 -0.04 6.47 5.58
N ASP A 134 0.18 7.02 6.76
CA ASP A 134 0.92 6.33 7.82
C ASP A 134 0.16 5.09 8.30
N LYS A 135 -1.18 5.20 8.37
CA LYS A 135 -2.04 4.05 8.65
C LYS A 135 -1.95 2.98 7.56
N LEU A 136 -1.97 3.37 6.29
CA LEU A 136 -1.80 2.44 5.18
C LEU A 136 -0.42 1.76 5.22
N ASN A 137 0.66 2.50 5.51
CA ASN A 137 2.01 1.95 5.66
C ASN A 137 2.08 0.92 6.81
N TRP A 138 1.50 1.27 7.96
CA TRP A 138 1.43 0.36 9.10
C TRP A 138 0.67 -0.92 8.74
N MET A 139 -0.53 -0.77 8.15
CA MET A 139 -1.37 -1.88 7.75
C MET A 139 -0.66 -2.77 6.75
N ASN A 140 -0.05 -2.20 5.71
CA ASN A 140 0.71 -2.94 4.71
C ASN A 140 1.85 -3.73 5.35
N GLY A 141 2.58 -3.15 6.30
CA GLY A 141 3.59 -3.87 7.08
C GLY A 141 3.02 -5.03 7.91
N VAL A 142 1.79 -4.91 8.46
CA VAL A 142 1.12 -6.03 9.13
C VAL A 142 0.86 -7.17 8.14
N TYR A 143 0.36 -6.86 6.94
CA TYR A 143 0.14 -7.86 5.90
C TYR A 143 1.44 -8.50 5.41
N ILE A 144 2.49 -7.72 5.18
CA ILE A 144 3.82 -8.24 4.79
C ILE A 144 4.36 -9.22 5.84
N ARG A 145 4.26 -8.89 7.13
CA ARG A 145 4.68 -9.80 8.22
C ARG A 145 3.84 -11.06 8.34
N SER A 146 2.59 -11.02 7.87
CA SER A 146 1.70 -12.19 7.91
C SER A 146 1.99 -13.20 6.79
N LEU A 147 2.74 -12.81 5.76
CA LEU A 147 3.16 -13.72 4.69
C LEU A 147 4.12 -14.78 5.22
N THR A 148 3.98 -16.00 4.72
CA THR A 148 5.00 -17.03 4.89
C THR A 148 6.29 -16.62 4.17
N ALA A 149 7.42 -17.26 4.52
CA ALA A 149 8.70 -16.97 3.88
C ALA A 149 8.67 -17.17 2.36
N ASP A 150 7.94 -18.19 1.88
CA ASP A 150 7.78 -18.47 0.45
C ASP A 150 6.92 -17.40 -0.23
N GLU A 151 5.74 -17.09 0.32
CA GLU A 151 4.86 -16.03 -0.21
C GLU A 151 5.56 -14.66 -0.23
N PHE A 152 6.31 -14.34 0.82
CA PHE A 152 7.08 -13.10 0.89
C PHE A 152 8.19 -13.07 -0.17
N SER A 153 8.89 -14.18 -0.38
CA SER A 153 9.93 -14.28 -1.41
C SER A 153 9.38 -14.07 -2.81
N GLU A 154 8.25 -14.71 -3.12
CA GLU A 154 7.55 -14.54 -4.41
C GLU A 154 7.04 -13.10 -4.59
N ALA A 155 6.47 -12.51 -3.54
CA ALA A 155 5.94 -11.14 -3.60
C ALA A 155 7.04 -10.08 -3.80
N VAL A 156 8.22 -10.29 -3.23
CA VAL A 156 9.35 -9.35 -3.29
C VAL A 156 10.13 -9.45 -4.60
N GLU A 157 10.16 -10.62 -5.25
CA GLU A 157 10.96 -10.88 -6.45
C GLU A 157 10.84 -9.79 -7.55
N PRO A 158 9.64 -9.30 -7.92
CA PRO A 158 9.51 -8.25 -8.94
C PRO A 158 10.22 -6.94 -8.57
N TYR A 159 10.29 -6.63 -7.27
CA TYR A 159 10.84 -5.38 -6.76
C TYR A 159 12.36 -5.44 -6.61
N LEU A 160 12.94 -6.62 -6.40
CA LEU A 160 14.39 -6.82 -6.42
C LEU A 160 15.00 -6.69 -7.82
N MET A 161 14.17 -6.82 -8.86
CA MET A 161 14.58 -6.78 -10.26
C MET A 161 14.37 -5.40 -10.91
N MET A 162 13.61 -4.50 -10.27
CA MET A 162 13.24 -3.18 -10.82
C MET A 162 14.41 -2.19 -10.88
N ASP A 163 15.35 -2.24 -9.93
CA ASP A 163 16.46 -1.29 -9.82
C ASP A 163 17.84 -1.84 -10.24
N LYS A 164 17.90 -3.02 -10.85
CA LYS A 164 19.19 -3.56 -11.32
C LYS A 164 19.65 -2.85 -12.61
N PRO A 165 20.79 -2.14 -12.60
CA PRO A 165 21.47 -1.80 -13.84
C PRO A 165 21.77 -3.11 -14.59
N ALA A 166 21.51 -3.14 -15.90
CA ALA A 166 21.86 -4.28 -16.74
C ALA A 166 23.38 -4.56 -16.64
N GLY A 167 23.78 -5.62 -15.94
CA GLY A 167 25.15 -6.13 -15.97
C GLY A 167 25.81 -6.49 -14.64
N GLU A 168 25.24 -6.13 -13.48
CA GLU A 168 25.88 -6.35 -12.18
C GLU A 168 24.97 -7.12 -11.22
N ALA A 169 24.66 -8.37 -11.56
CA ALA A 169 24.19 -9.31 -10.54
C ALA A 169 25.42 -9.91 -9.85
N VAL A 170 25.78 -9.40 -8.68
CA VAL A 170 26.70 -10.12 -7.78
C VAL A 170 26.03 -11.46 -7.45
N ILE A 171 26.79 -12.52 -7.72
CA ILE A 171 26.42 -13.94 -7.60
C ILE A 171 25.74 -14.17 -6.26
N SER A 172 24.41 -14.23 -6.28
CA SER A 172 23.60 -14.60 -5.13
C SER A 172 22.84 -15.82 -5.57
N SER A 173 23.10 -16.97 -4.94
CA SER A 173 22.26 -18.14 -5.16
C SER A 173 20.84 -17.81 -4.67
N GLU A 174 19.84 -18.46 -5.25
CA GLU A 174 18.45 -18.36 -4.76
C GLU A 174 18.37 -18.65 -3.25
N GLU A 175 19.18 -19.60 -2.77
CA GLU A 175 19.33 -19.95 -1.36
C GLU A 175 19.86 -18.77 -0.51
N TYR A 176 20.83 -18.00 -1.01
CA TYR A 176 21.34 -16.83 -0.31
C TYR A 176 20.26 -15.76 -0.16
N VAL A 177 19.51 -15.46 -1.23
CA VAL A 177 18.39 -14.51 -1.18
C VAL A 177 17.33 -14.96 -0.18
N ARG A 178 16.95 -16.24 -0.22
CA ARG A 178 15.98 -16.84 0.73
C ARG A 178 16.41 -16.74 2.19
N ASN A 179 17.71 -16.79 2.48
CA ASN A 179 18.23 -16.61 3.84
C ASN A 179 18.20 -15.15 4.31
N ILE A 180 18.30 -14.19 3.39
CA ILE A 180 18.29 -12.75 3.71
C ILE A 180 16.89 -12.19 3.90
N LEU A 181 15.94 -12.59 3.05
CA LEU A 181 14.59 -12.00 3.04
C LEU A 181 13.87 -12.03 4.41
N PRO A 182 13.89 -13.14 5.18
CA PRO A 182 13.28 -13.17 6.51
C PRO A 182 13.88 -12.15 7.49
N LEU A 183 15.13 -11.75 7.31
CA LEU A 183 15.82 -10.78 8.19
C LEU A 183 15.27 -9.34 8.03
N VAL A 184 14.65 -9.04 6.89
CA VAL A 184 14.14 -7.70 6.55
C VAL A 184 12.61 -7.63 6.54
N GLN A 185 11.92 -8.77 6.45
CA GLN A 185 10.44 -8.85 6.42
C GLN A 185 9.79 -8.10 7.59
N GLU A 186 10.28 -8.28 8.82
CA GLU A 186 9.74 -7.64 10.02
C GLU A 186 9.81 -6.11 10.00
N ARG A 187 10.76 -5.55 9.23
CA ARG A 187 11.04 -4.12 9.16
C ARG A 187 10.39 -3.43 7.97
N ALA A 188 10.03 -4.18 6.94
CA ALA A 188 9.50 -3.65 5.69
C ALA A 188 8.07 -3.11 5.86
N LYS A 189 7.82 -1.91 5.33
CA LYS A 189 6.47 -1.34 5.22
C LYS A 189 5.92 -1.51 3.82
N THR A 190 6.75 -1.63 2.80
CA THR A 190 6.38 -1.98 1.43
C THR A 190 7.35 -3.01 0.85
N LEU A 191 6.93 -3.71 -0.20
CA LEU A 191 7.80 -4.66 -0.91
C LEU A 191 8.97 -3.96 -1.62
N ALA A 192 8.77 -2.72 -2.10
CA ALA A 192 9.84 -1.93 -2.71
C ALA A 192 10.93 -1.55 -1.69
N GLU A 193 10.57 -1.25 -0.44
CA GLU A 193 11.53 -0.95 0.64
C GLU A 193 12.46 -2.15 0.95
N VAL A 194 12.03 -3.38 0.62
CA VAL A 194 12.85 -4.58 0.83
C VAL A 194 14.15 -4.52 0.04
N ALA A 195 14.12 -3.98 -1.18
CA ALA A 195 15.33 -3.80 -1.99
C ALA A 195 16.32 -2.87 -1.29
N GLU A 196 15.85 -1.74 -0.76
CA GLU A 196 16.69 -0.77 -0.04
C GLU A 196 17.27 -1.35 1.26
N LEU A 197 16.48 -2.13 2.00
CA LEU A 197 16.90 -2.78 3.23
C LEU A 197 17.90 -3.91 3.00
N ALA A 198 17.85 -4.57 1.85
CA ALA A 198 18.68 -5.74 1.55
C ALA A 198 19.87 -5.43 0.63
N GLN A 199 19.93 -4.26 -0.02
CA GLN A 199 20.95 -3.94 -1.04
C GLN A 199 22.39 -4.21 -0.61
N PHE A 200 22.71 -3.98 0.68
CA PHE A 200 24.07 -4.11 1.20
C PHE A 200 24.55 -5.56 1.26
N PHE A 201 23.66 -6.55 1.18
CA PHE A 201 24.01 -7.97 1.07
C PHE A 201 24.47 -8.36 -0.34
N PHE A 202 24.24 -7.51 -1.33
CA PHE A 202 24.41 -7.80 -2.76
C PHE A 202 25.47 -6.94 -3.46
N VAL A 203 26.26 -6.19 -2.69
CA VAL A 203 27.35 -5.34 -3.21
C VAL A 203 28.68 -5.76 -2.59
N GLU A 204 29.76 -5.73 -3.38
CA GLU A 204 31.10 -6.08 -2.91
C GLU A 204 31.75 -4.95 -2.09
N ALA A 205 31.43 -3.70 -2.44
CA ALA A 205 31.91 -2.52 -1.73
C ALA A 205 30.71 -1.66 -1.28
N LEU A 206 30.74 -1.24 -0.03
CA LEU A 206 29.75 -0.33 0.53
C LEU A 206 30.22 1.11 0.36
N ASP A 207 29.34 1.97 -0.14
CA ASP A 207 29.57 3.42 -0.18
C ASP A 207 28.80 4.09 0.96
N TYR A 208 29.53 4.62 1.94
CA TYR A 208 28.95 5.30 3.08
C TYR A 208 29.91 6.37 3.64
N ALA A 209 29.34 7.42 4.25
CA ALA A 209 30.13 8.44 4.92
C ALA A 209 30.82 7.87 6.17
N PRO A 210 32.15 8.00 6.34
CA PRO A 210 32.86 7.45 7.50
C PRO A 210 32.33 7.91 8.86
N GLY A 211 31.71 9.09 8.92
CA GLY A 211 31.06 9.61 10.13
C GLY A 211 29.91 8.75 10.65
N LEU A 212 29.30 7.91 9.81
CA LEU A 212 28.25 6.96 10.21
C LEU A 212 28.77 5.85 11.14
N LEU A 213 30.08 5.56 11.09
CA LEU A 213 30.71 4.55 11.93
C LEU A 213 31.03 5.04 13.34
N ILE A 214 31.02 6.36 13.56
CA ILE A 214 31.40 6.95 14.85
C ILE A 214 30.26 6.75 15.84
N GLY A 215 30.44 5.80 16.75
CA GLY A 215 29.48 5.50 17.80
C GLY A 215 29.27 6.68 18.76
N LYS A 216 28.14 6.65 19.48
CA LYS A 216 27.84 7.65 20.50
C LYS A 216 28.95 7.67 21.56
N ASN A 217 29.51 8.85 21.83
CA ASN A 217 30.64 9.08 22.75
C ASN A 217 31.99 8.49 22.29
N MET A 218 32.18 8.19 21.00
CA MET A 218 33.46 7.74 20.45
C MET A 218 34.15 8.84 19.65
N SER A 219 35.48 8.78 19.58
CA SER A 219 36.31 9.54 18.63
C SER A 219 36.62 8.71 17.39
N GLN A 220 37.10 9.35 16.32
CA GLN A 220 37.57 8.66 15.11
C GLN A 220 38.69 7.66 15.42
N GLU A 221 39.64 8.03 16.29
CA GLU A 221 40.75 7.15 16.70
C GLU A 221 40.23 5.92 17.45
N SER A 222 39.38 6.11 18.47
CA SER A 222 38.80 4.99 19.23
C SER A 222 37.91 4.09 18.38
N THR A 223 37.21 4.66 17.39
CA THR A 223 36.40 3.89 16.42
C THR A 223 37.30 3.03 15.53
N SER A 224 38.42 3.58 15.03
CA SER A 224 39.37 2.83 14.21
C SER A 224 40.01 1.68 15.00
N GLU A 225 40.36 1.92 16.26
CA GLU A 225 40.94 0.90 17.14
C GLU A 225 39.94 -0.23 17.44
N ALA A 226 38.68 0.12 17.73
CA ALA A 226 37.61 -0.85 17.92
C ALA A 226 37.37 -1.70 16.67
N LEU A 227 37.34 -1.09 15.47
CA LEU A 227 37.16 -1.82 14.21
C LEU A 227 38.33 -2.76 13.91
N LYS A 228 39.58 -2.33 14.14
CA LYS A 228 40.77 -3.21 13.99
C LYS A 228 40.72 -4.40 14.95
N THR A 229 40.30 -4.15 16.20
CA THR A 229 40.15 -5.20 17.22
C THR A 229 39.06 -6.19 16.82
N ALA A 230 37.91 -5.69 16.34
CA ALA A 230 36.82 -6.52 15.84
C ALA A 230 37.28 -7.36 14.64
N GLN A 231 37.97 -6.77 13.67
CA GLN A 231 38.52 -7.47 12.50
C GLN A 231 39.46 -8.60 12.91
N GLN A 232 40.38 -8.35 13.84
CA GLN A 232 41.31 -9.37 14.33
C GLN A 232 40.55 -10.53 14.98
N ARG A 233 39.66 -10.23 15.92
CA ARG A 233 38.89 -11.25 16.65
C ARG A 233 38.01 -12.08 15.72
N LEU A 234 37.31 -11.42 14.79
CA LEU A 234 36.47 -12.09 13.80
C LEU A 234 37.29 -13.02 12.89
N GLY A 235 38.53 -12.65 12.56
CA GLY A 235 39.43 -13.49 11.76
C GLY A 235 39.88 -14.79 12.45
N GLU A 236 39.78 -14.86 13.78
CA GLU A 236 40.13 -16.05 14.57
C GLU A 236 38.92 -16.98 14.80
N LEU A 237 37.72 -16.54 14.41
CA LEU A 237 36.48 -17.25 14.67
C LEU A 237 36.34 -18.48 13.77
N LYS A 238 36.13 -19.65 14.38
CA LYS A 238 35.99 -20.92 13.65
C LYS A 238 34.56 -21.21 13.20
N VAL A 239 33.57 -20.66 13.92
CA VAL A 239 32.14 -20.89 13.67
C VAL A 239 31.46 -19.54 13.55
N PHE A 240 30.79 -19.32 12.41
CA PHE A 240 30.11 -18.06 12.11
C PHE A 240 28.61 -18.20 12.40
N ASP A 241 28.24 -18.11 13.67
CA ASP A 241 26.85 -18.12 14.14
C ASP A 241 26.58 -16.97 15.13
N THR A 242 25.29 -16.70 15.40
CA THR A 242 24.86 -15.58 16.24
C THR A 242 25.46 -15.63 17.65
N GLU A 243 25.46 -16.80 18.29
CA GLU A 243 25.95 -16.97 19.66
C GLU A 243 27.45 -16.70 19.77
N SER A 244 28.23 -17.24 18.83
CA SER A 244 29.68 -17.07 18.76
C SER A 244 30.06 -15.61 18.47
N LEU A 245 29.35 -14.96 17.54
CA LEU A 245 29.57 -13.55 17.20
C LEU A 245 29.23 -12.62 18.37
N GLU A 246 28.10 -12.85 19.05
CA GLU A 246 27.67 -12.04 20.18
C GLU A 246 28.62 -12.19 21.38
N THR A 247 29.06 -13.41 21.67
CA THR A 247 30.03 -13.68 22.75
C THR A 247 31.39 -13.05 22.49
N LEU A 248 31.83 -12.97 21.23
CA LEU A 248 33.13 -12.43 20.85
C LEU A 248 33.18 -10.89 20.91
N LEU A 249 32.07 -10.24 20.53
CA LEU A 249 31.99 -8.79 20.32
C LEU A 249 31.39 -8.02 21.50
N ARG A 250 30.72 -8.68 22.45
CA ARG A 250 30.29 -8.09 23.73
C ARG A 250 31.41 -8.12 24.78
#